data_AF-A0A4R9Q0H1-F1
#
_entry.id   AF-A0A4R9Q0H1-F1
#
_cell.length_a   1.000
_cell.length_b   1.000
_cell.length_c   1.000
_cell.angle_alpha   90.00
_cell.angle_beta   90.00
_cell.angle_gamma   90.00
#
_symmetry.space_group_name_H-M   'P 1'
#
loop_
_entity.id
_entity.type
_entity.pdbx_description
1 polymer ?
#
loop_
_entity_poly.entity_id
_entity_poly.type
_entity_poly.pdbx_seq_one_letter_code
_entity_poly.pdbx_strand_id
1 'polypeptide(L)'
;MAADDVKPNEQIHPGRPVIVDRYTVGARINHWITAASLILLGLSGLAMFHPSLFFLSGLFGGGQFTRFIHPWIGVVLFFSFLGLFLRFWKANLWQRDDGTWRARFRDVLANHEDNAPEVGKYNAGQKLVFWSMSVL
;
A
#
# COMPACT_ATOMS: atom_id res chain seq x y z
N MET A 1 5.34 -10.03 -17.75
CA MET A 1 3.95 -10.38 -18.12
C MET A 1 3.09 -10.31 -16.85
N ALA A 2 2.40 -9.18 -16.59
CA ALA A 2 1.36 -9.04 -15.56
C ALA A 2 0.63 -7.68 -15.71
N ALA A 3 0.31 -7.31 -16.96
CA ALA A 3 -0.43 -6.09 -17.27
C ALA A 3 -1.97 -6.28 -17.20
N ASP A 4 -2.43 -7.45 -16.76
CA ASP A 4 -3.85 -7.82 -16.81
C ASP A 4 -4.67 -7.34 -15.60
N ASP A 5 -4.05 -6.79 -14.55
CA ASP A 5 -4.79 -6.33 -13.34
C ASP A 5 -5.31 -4.88 -13.46
N VAL A 6 -4.98 -4.19 -14.54
CA VAL A 6 -5.43 -2.81 -14.82
C VAL A 6 -6.57 -2.82 -15.84
N LYS A 7 -6.93 -3.97 -16.39
CA LYS A 7 -8.05 -4.10 -17.33
C LYS A 7 -9.38 -4.21 -16.58
N PRO A 8 -10.50 -3.76 -17.17
CA PRO A 8 -11.85 -3.92 -16.61
C PRO A 8 -12.41 -5.34 -16.72
N ASN A 9 -11.56 -6.36 -16.90
CA ASN A 9 -11.98 -7.76 -16.87
C ASN A 9 -11.84 -8.31 -15.45
N GLU A 10 -12.48 -7.61 -14.51
CA GLU A 10 -12.90 -8.21 -13.25
C GLU A 10 -13.68 -9.48 -13.63
N GLN A 11 -13.11 -10.65 -13.36
CA GLN A 11 -13.84 -11.90 -13.55
C GLN A 11 -14.98 -11.87 -12.53
N ILE A 12 -16.17 -11.56 -13.02
CA ILE A 12 -17.40 -11.61 -12.24
C ILE A 12 -17.75 -13.09 -12.18
N HIS A 13 -17.62 -13.68 -11.00
CA HIS A 13 -18.10 -15.01 -10.71
C HIS A 13 -19.57 -14.88 -10.33
N PRO A 14 -20.52 -15.27 -11.22
CA PRO A 14 -21.94 -15.11 -10.95
C PRO A 14 -22.33 -16.03 -9.80
N GLY A 15 -22.92 -15.46 -8.74
CA GLY A 15 -23.27 -16.19 -7.52
C GLY A 15 -24.17 -15.36 -6.60
N ARG A 16 -24.58 -15.95 -5.47
CA ARG A 16 -25.21 -15.25 -4.34
C ARG A 16 -24.34 -15.44 -3.11
N PRO A 17 -23.37 -14.55 -2.82
CA PRO A 17 -23.13 -13.23 -3.44
C PRO A 17 -22.32 -13.28 -4.76
N VAL A 18 -22.39 -12.21 -5.54
CA VAL A 18 -21.52 -11.98 -6.71
C VAL A 18 -20.10 -11.73 -6.21
N ILE A 19 -19.13 -12.48 -6.72
CA ILE A 19 -17.72 -12.36 -6.33
C ILE A 19 -16.95 -11.75 -7.50
N VAL A 20 -16.07 -10.81 -7.19
CA VAL A 20 -15.33 -10.06 -8.20
C VAL A 20 -13.84 -10.04 -7.85
N ASP A 21 -13.00 -10.50 -8.79
CA ASP A 21 -11.56 -10.57 -8.61
C ASP A 21 -10.87 -9.22 -8.77
N ARG A 22 -10.73 -8.47 -7.67
CA ARG A 22 -10.12 -7.13 -7.67
C ARG A 22 -8.58 -7.12 -7.83
N TYR A 23 -7.92 -8.17 -7.31
CA TYR A 23 -6.46 -8.32 -7.27
C TYR A 23 -6.04 -9.76 -7.52
N THR A 24 -5.01 -9.96 -8.35
CA THR A 24 -4.39 -11.28 -8.53
C THR A 24 -3.69 -11.77 -7.27
N VAL A 25 -3.55 -13.10 -7.16
CA VAL A 25 -2.79 -13.77 -6.10
C VAL A 25 -1.36 -13.21 -6.02
N GLY A 26 -0.69 -13.02 -7.16
CA GLY A 26 0.66 -12.45 -7.20
C GLY A 26 0.74 -11.02 -6.65
N ALA A 27 -0.25 -10.17 -6.95
CA ALA A 27 -0.31 -8.83 -6.37
C ALA A 27 -0.51 -8.86 -4.85
N ARG A 28 -1.35 -9.78 -4.34
CA ARG A 28 -1.58 -9.95 -2.90
C ARG A 28 -0.32 -10.42 -2.18
N ILE A 29 0.39 -11.41 -2.73
CA ILE A 29 1.66 -11.89 -2.15
C ILE A 29 2.68 -10.77 -2.10
N ASN A 30 2.88 -10.05 -3.21
CA ASN A 30 3.83 -8.94 -3.25
C ASN A 30 3.44 -7.82 -2.25
N HIS A 31 2.15 -7.54 -2.10
CA HIS A 31 1.65 -6.60 -1.09
C HIS A 31 1.98 -7.03 0.33
N TRP A 32 1.80 -8.30 0.68
CA TRP A 32 2.17 -8.79 2.02
C TRP A 32 3.68 -8.73 2.27
N ILE A 33 4.51 -8.96 1.26
CA ILE A 33 5.97 -8.78 1.35
C ILE A 33 6.31 -7.30 1.60
N THR A 34 5.71 -6.38 0.82
CA THR A 34 5.87 -4.93 1.01
C THR A 34 5.46 -4.52 2.43
N ALA A 35 4.27 -4.95 2.89
CA ALA A 35 3.72 -4.59 4.19
C ALA A 35 4.58 -5.10 5.36
N ALA A 36 5.00 -6.37 5.30
CA ALA A 36 5.90 -6.95 6.31
C ALA A 36 7.25 -6.21 6.34
N SER A 37 7.82 -5.92 5.17
CA SER A 37 9.10 -5.20 5.07
C SER A 37 8.99 -3.78 5.66
N LEU A 38 7.89 -3.07 5.37
CA LEU A 38 7.63 -1.74 5.92
C LEU A 38 7.53 -1.75 7.45
N ILE A 39 6.82 -2.73 8.02
CA ILE A 39 6.70 -2.88 9.48
C ILE A 39 8.08 -3.16 10.11
N LEU A 40 8.84 -4.10 9.55
CA LEU A 40 10.16 -4.45 10.06
C LEU A 40 11.13 -3.26 9.97
N LEU A 41 11.11 -2.50 8.87
CA LEU A 41 11.90 -1.27 8.71
C LEU A 41 11.46 -0.17 9.68
N GLY A 42 10.16 0.00 9.89
CA GLY A 42 9.63 0.96 10.86
C GLY A 42 10.12 0.64 12.27
N LEU A 43 10.03 -0.61 12.70
CA LEU A 43 10.47 -1.04 14.04
C LEU A 43 11.99 -0.94 14.22
N SER A 44 12.77 -1.43 13.24
CA SER A 44 14.24 -1.35 13.31
C SER A 44 14.75 0.09 13.18
N GLY A 45 14.11 0.92 12.35
CA GLY A 45 14.39 2.34 12.22
C GLY A 45 14.10 3.11 13.51
N LEU A 46 12.93 2.88 14.13
CA LEU A 46 12.59 3.47 15.43
C LEU A 46 13.58 3.07 16.52
N ALA A 47 14.04 1.81 16.53
CA ALA A 47 15.05 1.33 17.47
C ALA A 47 16.38 2.09 17.38
N MET A 48 16.75 2.55 16.17
CA MET A 48 17.98 3.31 15.91
C MET A 48 17.77 4.83 15.98
N PHE A 49 16.54 5.30 15.83
CA PHE A 49 16.19 6.72 15.77
C PHE A 49 16.08 7.36 17.16
N HIS A 50 15.37 6.71 18.09
CA HIS A 50 15.13 7.27 19.42
C HIS A 50 15.63 6.33 20.53
N PRO A 51 16.53 6.77 21.44
CA PRO A 51 17.14 5.90 22.45
C PRO A 51 16.14 5.16 23.35
N SER A 52 14.99 5.76 23.70
CA SER A 52 13.97 5.07 24.50
C SER A 52 13.33 3.87 23.80
N LEU A 53 13.46 3.78 22.47
CA LEU A 53 12.94 2.70 21.65
C LEU A 53 14.01 1.65 21.33
N PHE A 54 15.24 1.79 21.85
CA PHE A 54 16.34 0.86 21.57
C PHE A 54 16.02 -0.59 21.95
N PHE A 55 15.11 -0.82 22.90
CA PHE A 55 14.63 -2.16 23.25
C PHE A 55 14.06 -2.94 22.05
N LEU A 56 13.52 -2.25 21.04
CA LEU A 56 13.04 -2.85 19.79
C LEU A 56 14.14 -3.57 19.02
N SER A 57 15.41 -3.21 19.21
CA SER A 57 16.54 -3.92 18.61
C SER A 57 16.61 -5.39 19.04
N GLY A 58 16.05 -5.75 20.20
CA GLY A 58 15.93 -7.13 20.66
C GLY A 58 15.11 -8.02 19.70
N LEU A 59 14.14 -7.46 18.97
CA LEU A 59 13.36 -8.19 17.96
C LEU A 59 14.22 -8.68 16.79
N PHE A 60 15.37 -8.04 16.58
CA PHE A 60 16.33 -8.36 15.52
C PHE A 60 17.61 -8.95 16.11
N GLY A 61 17.63 -9.44 17.35
CA GLY A 61 18.83 -10.02 17.95
C GLY A 61 19.87 -9.00 18.46
N GLY A 62 19.47 -7.74 18.64
CA GLY A 62 20.27 -6.67 19.25
C GLY A 62 20.73 -5.59 18.26
N GLY A 63 21.30 -4.50 18.79
CA GLY A 63 21.62 -3.29 18.01
C GLY A 63 22.55 -3.51 16.82
N GLN A 64 23.58 -4.36 16.96
CA GLN A 64 24.52 -4.65 15.87
C GLN A 64 23.83 -5.36 14.70
N PHE A 65 23.05 -6.41 14.98
CA PHE A 65 22.34 -7.14 13.94
C PHE A 65 21.19 -6.31 13.35
N THR A 66 20.51 -5.49 14.17
CA THR A 66 19.48 -4.54 13.69
C THR A 66 20.06 -3.61 12.61
N ARG A 67 21.24 -3.03 12.87
CA ARG A 67 21.92 -2.15 11.92
C ARG A 67 22.36 -2.89 10.64
N PHE A 68 22.79 -4.14 10.78
CA PHE A 68 23.19 -4.97 9.65
C PHE A 68 22.00 -5.36 8.75
N ILE A 69 20.89 -5.81 9.34
CA ILE A 69 19.76 -6.36 8.59
C ILE A 69 18.84 -5.27 8.01
N HIS A 70 18.71 -4.13 8.69
CA HIS A 70 17.85 -3.02 8.25
C HIS A 70 18.01 -2.62 6.77
N PRO A 71 19.21 -2.33 6.23
CA PRO A 71 19.36 -1.96 4.82
C PRO A 71 18.96 -3.08 3.86
N TRP A 72 19.14 -4.35 4.22
CA TRP A 72 18.72 -5.48 3.38
C TRP A 72 17.20 -5.61 3.31
N ILE A 73 16.50 -5.37 4.43
CA ILE A 73 15.03 -5.27 4.42
C ILE A 73 14.60 -4.10 3.54
N GLY A 74 15.36 -2.99 3.54
CA GLY A 74 15.18 -1.85 2.63
C GLY A 74 15.24 -2.24 1.15
N VAL A 75 16.22 -3.05 0.77
CA VAL A 75 16.34 -3.57 -0.61
C VAL A 75 15.13 -4.43 -0.98
N VAL A 76 14.68 -5.31 -0.09
CA VAL A 76 13.48 -6.13 -0.30
C VAL A 76 12.25 -5.25 -0.48
N LEU A 77 12.06 -4.24 0.39
CA LEU A 77 10.97 -3.29 0.29
C LEU A 77 11.00 -2.57 -1.06
N PHE A 78 12.16 -2.07 -1.48
CA PHE A 78 12.32 -1.33 -2.73
C PHE A 78 11.86 -2.15 -3.95
N PHE A 79 12.39 -3.36 -4.12
CA PHE A 79 12.02 -4.18 -5.28
C PHE A 79 10.57 -4.69 -5.22
N SER A 80 10.08 -5.02 -4.01
CA SER A 80 8.69 -5.42 -3.81
C SER A 80 7.72 -4.28 -4.16
N PHE A 81 7.97 -3.08 -3.64
CA PHE A 81 7.17 -1.89 -3.91
C PHE A 81 7.29 -1.45 -5.38
N LEU A 82 8.49 -1.48 -5.99
CA LEU A 82 8.68 -1.18 -7.41
C LEU A 82 7.81 -2.07 -8.30
N GLY A 83 7.69 -3.37 -7.96
CA GLY A 83 6.79 -4.28 -8.66
C GLY A 83 5.31 -3.86 -8.56
N LEU A 84 4.86 -3.40 -7.39
CA LEU A 84 3.50 -2.85 -7.21
C LEU A 84 3.33 -1.51 -7.92
N PHE A 85 4.35 -0.65 -7.87
CA PHE A 85 4.35 0.66 -8.50
C PHE A 85 4.17 0.52 -10.01
N LEU A 86 5.01 -0.27 -10.68
CA LEU A 86 4.92 -0.52 -12.12
C LEU A 86 3.57 -1.15 -12.53
N ARG A 87 2.94 -1.90 -11.64
CA ARG A 87 1.61 -2.50 -11.86
C ARG A 87 0.48 -1.50 -11.71
N PHE A 88 0.51 -0.63 -10.70
CA PHE A 88 -0.64 0.18 -10.28
C PHE A 88 -0.50 1.69 -10.54
N TRP A 89 0.65 2.20 -10.98
CA TRP A 89 0.88 3.64 -11.15
C TRP A 89 -0.16 4.30 -12.08
N LYS A 90 -0.51 3.66 -13.20
CA LYS A 90 -1.52 4.18 -14.13
C LYS A 90 -2.91 4.32 -13.49
N ALA A 91 -3.29 3.38 -12.63
CA ALA A 91 -4.55 3.40 -11.91
C ALA A 91 -4.57 4.42 -10.76
N ASN A 92 -3.39 4.92 -10.35
CA ASN A 92 -3.23 5.92 -9.30
C ASN A 92 -2.99 7.33 -9.84
N LEU A 93 -3.10 7.55 -11.15
CA LEU A 93 -3.06 8.88 -11.73
C LEU A 93 -4.24 9.72 -11.23
N TRP A 94 -3.97 11.00 -11.00
CA TRP A 94 -4.98 11.96 -10.55
C TRP A 94 -6.01 12.19 -11.66
N GLN A 95 -7.29 12.03 -11.32
CA GLN A 95 -8.44 12.22 -12.20
C GLN A 95 -9.30 13.39 -11.69
N ARG A 96 -10.20 13.89 -12.55
CA ARG A 96 -11.07 15.02 -12.20
C ARG A 96 -11.98 14.69 -11.01
N ASP A 97 -12.44 13.44 -10.92
CA ASP A 97 -13.35 12.96 -9.87
C ASP A 97 -12.69 12.91 -8.49
N ASP A 98 -11.36 12.79 -8.42
CA ASP A 98 -10.61 12.88 -7.16
C ASP A 98 -10.74 14.27 -6.52
N GLY A 99 -10.95 15.31 -7.34
CA GLY A 99 -11.24 16.67 -6.87
C GLY A 99 -12.56 16.74 -6.12
N THR A 100 -13.60 16.09 -6.65
CA THR A 100 -14.93 15.98 -6.03
C THR A 100 -14.87 15.17 -4.75
N TRP A 101 -14.09 14.08 -4.74
CA TRP A 101 -13.87 13.26 -3.53
C TRP A 101 -13.21 14.08 -2.40
N ARG A 102 -12.20 14.89 -2.71
CA ARG A 102 -11.57 15.78 -1.72
C ARG A 102 -12.55 16.80 -1.14
N ALA A 103 -13.44 17.36 -1.96
CA ALA A 103 -14.44 18.32 -1.51
C ALA A 103 -15.45 17.69 -0.53
N ARG A 104 -15.65 16.37 -0.60
CA ARG A 104 -16.56 15.58 0.26
C ARG A 104 -15.82 14.76 1.33
N PHE A 105 -14.55 15.03 1.58
CA PHE A 105 -13.72 14.28 2.51
C PHE A 105 -14.31 14.20 3.94
N ARG A 106 -15.03 15.25 4.38
CA ARG A 106 -15.72 15.28 5.69
C ARG A 106 -16.84 14.24 5.78
N ASP A 107 -17.55 13.99 4.68
CA ASP A 107 -18.65 13.02 4.64
C ASP A 107 -18.10 11.58 4.67
N VAL A 108 -16.95 11.34 4.03
CA VAL A 108 -16.23 10.05 4.09
C VAL A 108 -15.73 9.77 5.51
N LEU A 109 -15.16 10.76 6.20
CA LEU A 109 -14.75 10.65 7.60
C LEU A 109 -15.92 10.38 8.55
N ALA A 110 -17.12 10.87 8.22
CA ALA A 110 -18.35 10.64 8.97
C ALA A 110 -19.02 9.29 8.64
N ASN A 111 -18.40 8.45 7.81
CA ASN A 111 -18.94 7.17 7.34
C ASN A 111 -20.27 7.33 6.56
N HIS A 112 -20.50 8.49 5.95
CA HIS A 112 -21.65 8.77 5.09
C HIS A 112 -21.28 8.48 3.62
N GLU A 113 -20.86 7.24 3.34
CA GLU A 113 -20.37 6.83 2.02
C GLU A 113 -21.46 6.90 0.92
N ASP A 114 -22.73 6.90 1.29
CA ASP A 114 -23.86 7.09 0.36
C ASP A 114 -23.85 8.48 -0.33
N ASN A 115 -23.17 9.46 0.28
CA ASN A 115 -22.97 10.81 -0.30
C ASN A 115 -21.61 10.96 -1.00
N ALA A 116 -20.78 9.91 -1.00
CA ALA A 116 -19.46 9.96 -1.63
C ALA A 116 -19.60 9.85 -3.16
N PRO A 117 -18.81 10.64 -3.92
CA PRO A 117 -18.85 10.56 -5.38
C PRO A 117 -18.40 9.19 -5.88
N GLU A 118 -18.85 8.80 -7.07
CA GLU A 118 -18.42 7.56 -7.71
C GLU A 118 -16.89 7.48 -7.75
N VAL A 119 -16.35 6.45 -7.09
CA VAL A 119 -14.93 6.20 -7.02
C VAL A 119 -14.59 5.15 -8.07
N GLY A 120 -13.56 5.41 -8.87
CA GLY A 120 -12.97 4.39 -9.74
C GLY A 120 -12.26 3.27 -8.95
N LYS A 121 -11.22 2.66 -9.52
CA LYS A 121 -10.51 1.56 -8.84
C LYS A 121 -9.91 1.95 -7.48
N TYR A 122 -9.47 3.21 -7.34
CA TYR A 122 -8.89 3.78 -6.12
C TYR A 122 -9.44 5.19 -5.85
N ASN A 123 -9.69 5.51 -4.57
CA ASN A 123 -10.08 6.87 -4.16
C ASN A 123 -8.87 7.82 -4.03
N ALA A 124 -9.14 9.12 -3.88
CA ALA A 124 -8.10 10.12 -3.79
C ALA A 124 -7.16 9.92 -2.57
N GLY A 125 -7.68 9.43 -1.45
CA GLY A 125 -6.88 9.10 -0.27
C GLY A 125 -5.88 7.96 -0.52
N GLN A 126 -6.32 6.89 -1.18
CA GLN A 126 -5.46 5.77 -1.59
C GLN A 126 -4.38 6.22 -2.57
N LYS A 127 -4.74 7.09 -3.53
CA LYS A 127 -3.79 7.68 -4.47
C LYS A 127 -2.75 8.53 -3.74
N LEU A 128 -3.16 9.34 -2.75
CA LEU A 128 -2.23 10.12 -1.93
C LEU A 128 -1.24 9.23 -1.19
N VAL A 129 -1.70 8.15 -0.55
CA VAL A 129 -0.79 7.20 0.12
C VAL A 129 0.17 6.55 -0.87
N PHE A 130 -0.31 6.14 -2.05
CA PHE A 130 0.52 5.56 -3.11
C PHE A 130 1.65 6.51 -3.54
N TRP A 131 1.32 7.78 -3.80
CA TRP A 131 2.31 8.78 -4.21
C TRP A 131 3.26 9.18 -3.08
N SER A 132 2.78 9.33 -1.85
CA SER A 132 3.63 9.58 -0.68
C SER A 132 4.66 8.47 -0.48
N MET A 133 4.25 7.20 -0.61
CA MET A 133 5.16 6.05 -0.54
C MET A 133 6.13 5.96 -1.72
N SER A 134 5.83 6.61 -2.85
CA SER A 134 6.71 6.60 -4.03
C SER A 134 7.79 7.67 -3.98
N VAL A 135 7.59 8.72 -3.19
CA VAL A 135 8.52 9.86 -3.05
C VAL A 135 9.48 9.68 -1.86
N LEU A 136 9.03 9.00 -0.80
CA LEU A 136 9.83 8.65 0.39
C LEU A 136 10.82 7.51 0.10
#